data_AF-A0A4D8S0H5-F1
#
_entry.id   AF-A0A4D8S0H5-F1
#
_cell.length_a   1.000
_cell.length_b   1.000
_cell.length_c   1.000
_cell.angle_alpha   90.00
_cell.angle_beta   90.00
_cell.angle_gamma   90.00
#
_symmetry.space_group_name_H-M   'P 1'
#
loop_
_entity.id
_entity.type
_entity.pdbx_description
1 polymer ?
#
loop_
_entity_poly.entity_id
_entity_poly.type
_entity_poly.pdbx_seq_one_letter_code
_entity_poly.pdbx_strand_id
1 'polypeptide(L)'
;QALQQFCENRVGMVYIPPGTPWNNGYVESFNNRLRKECLNRNHWNTLLEARVVIGDFKHDHNHRHRHSALGYMTPAEYAAACRHTHTPMACQIN
;
A
#
# COMPACT_ATOMS: atom_id res chain seq x y z
N GLN A 1 -7.04 -20.83 -1.64
CA GLN A 1 -6.33 -21.63 -2.66
C GLN A 1 -5.95 -20.81 -3.90
N ALA A 2 -6.86 -20.10 -4.59
CA ALA A 2 -6.52 -19.36 -5.81
C ALA A 2 -5.39 -18.31 -5.65
N LEU A 3 -5.40 -17.52 -4.57
CA LEU A 3 -4.33 -16.54 -4.29
C LEU A 3 -2.97 -17.21 -4.02
N GLN A 4 -3.00 -18.36 -3.33
CA GLN A 4 -1.79 -19.14 -3.04
C GLN A 4 -1.16 -19.71 -4.30
N GLN A 5 -1.99 -20.24 -5.21
CA GLN A 5 -1.55 -20.69 -6.53
C GLN A 5 -1.00 -19.55 -7.38
N PHE A 6 -1.62 -18.37 -7.33
CA PHE A 6 -1.12 -17.20 -8.07
C PHE A 6 0.27 -16.74 -7.60
N CYS A 7 0.51 -16.80 -6.28
CA CYS A 7 1.76 -16.36 -5.66
C CYS A 7 2.88 -17.41 -5.71
N GLU A 8 2.54 -18.67 -6.01
CA GLU A 8 3.47 -19.80 -6.05
C GLU A 8 4.69 -19.49 -6.94
N ASN A 9 5.89 -19.63 -6.38
CA ASN A 9 7.19 -19.36 -7.03
C ASN A 9 7.38 -17.93 -7.58
N ARG A 10 6.50 -16.98 -7.26
CA ARG A 10 6.59 -15.57 -7.70
C ARG A 10 6.82 -14.61 -6.53
N VAL A 11 5.98 -14.72 -5.49
CA VAL A 11 5.96 -13.79 -4.36
C VAL A 11 5.67 -14.57 -3.09
N GLY A 12 6.45 -14.34 -2.03
CA GLY A 12 6.16 -14.89 -0.71
C GLY A 12 4.88 -14.27 -0.13
N MET A 13 3.99 -15.09 0.43
CA MET A 13 2.81 -14.61 1.14
C MET A 13 3.04 -14.66 2.64
N VAL A 14 2.70 -13.57 3.34
CA VAL A 14 2.76 -13.47 4.79
C VAL A 14 1.43 -12.95 5.30
N TYR A 15 0.86 -13.65 6.28
CA TYR A 15 -0.32 -13.19 7.01
C TYR A 15 0.11 -12.51 8.29
N ILE A 16 -0.63 -11.49 8.71
CA ILE A 16 -0.45 -10.87 10.03
C ILE A 16 -0.87 -11.89 11.08
N PRO A 17 0.03 -12.31 12.00
CA PRO A 17 -0.31 -13.27 13.03
C PRO A 17 -1.46 -12.76 13.92
N PRO A 18 -2.35 -13.65 14.40
CA PRO A 18 -3.36 -13.29 15.39
C PRO A 18 -2.72 -12.60 16.60
N GLY A 19 -3.37 -11.53 17.08
CA GLY A 19 -2.87 -10.77 18.23
C GLY A 19 -1.73 -9.79 17.94
N THR A 20 -1.40 -9.54 16.66
CA THR A 20 -0.35 -8.56 16.28
C THR A 20 -0.85 -7.37 15.45
N PRO A 21 -1.86 -6.61 15.94
CA PRO A 21 -2.49 -5.52 15.16
C PRO A 21 -1.53 -4.39 14.79
N TRP A 22 -0.46 -4.16 15.57
CA TRP A 22 0.55 -3.14 15.28
C TRP A 22 1.27 -3.34 13.95
N ASN A 23 1.33 -4.58 13.44
CA ASN A 23 1.87 -4.88 12.12
C ASN A 23 1.00 -4.34 10.98
N ASN A 24 -0.25 -3.93 11.23
CA ASN A 24 -1.12 -3.36 10.20
C ASN A 24 -1.06 -1.82 10.13
N GLY A 25 -0.35 -1.17 11.06
CA GLY A 25 -0.43 0.28 11.25
C GLY A 25 -0.05 1.11 10.01
N TYR A 26 0.86 0.62 9.17
CA TYR A 26 1.24 1.31 7.94
C TYR A 26 0.11 1.31 6.91
N VAL A 27 -0.59 0.18 6.70
CA VAL A 27 -1.73 0.08 5.78
C VAL A 27 -2.90 0.91 6.31
N GLU A 28 -3.15 0.86 7.62
CA GLU A 28 -4.21 1.62 8.27
C GLU A 28 -3.99 3.13 8.12
N SER A 29 -2.76 3.60 8.33
CA SER A 29 -2.39 5.01 8.13
C SER A 29 -2.66 5.48 6.70
N PHE A 30 -2.21 4.69 5.70
CA PHE A 30 -2.47 4.98 4.29
C PHE A 30 -3.97 5.02 3.98
N ASN A 31 -4.73 4.01 4.41
CA ASN A 31 -6.17 3.93 4.15
C ASN A 31 -6.95 5.08 4.80
N ASN A 32 -6.56 5.49 6.01
CA ASN A 32 -7.15 6.64 6.70
C ASN A 32 -6.92 7.93 5.89
N ARG A 33 -5.71 8.13 5.37
CA ARG A 33 -5.37 9.28 4.53
C ARG A 33 -6.13 9.26 3.20
N LEU A 34 -6.14 8.14 2.48
CA LEU A 34 -6.92 7.96 1.25
C LEU A 34 -8.40 8.30 1.49
N ARG A 35 -8.98 7.83 2.59
CA ARG A 35 -10.37 8.13 2.96
C ARG A 35 -10.58 9.62 3.20
N LYS A 36 -9.74 10.26 4.02
CA LYS A 36 -9.91 11.68 4.41
C LYS A 36 -9.61 12.66 3.28
N GLU A 37 -8.63 12.36 2.45
CA GLU A 37 -8.10 13.31 1.46
C GLU A 37 -8.65 13.07 0.06
N CYS A 38 -9.09 11.85 -0.26
CA CYS A 38 -9.70 11.52 -1.55
C CYS A 38 -11.16 11.11 -1.39
N LEU A 39 -11.45 9.99 -0.73
CA LEU A 39 -12.79 9.37 -0.86
C LEU A 39 -13.90 10.22 -0.25
N ASN A 40 -13.69 10.80 0.94
CA ASN A 40 -14.70 11.60 1.62
C ASN A 40 -14.88 13.00 1.02
N ARG A 41 -13.99 13.45 0.13
CA ARG A 41 -14.04 14.78 -0.48
C ARG A 41 -14.71 14.79 -1.84
N ASN A 42 -15.00 13.61 -2.39
CA ASN A 42 -15.48 13.46 -3.75
C ASN A 42 -16.79 12.66 -3.75
N HIS A 43 -17.68 13.03 -4.66
CA HIS A 43 -18.84 12.25 -5.04
C HIS A 43 -18.75 12.03 -6.55
N TRP A 44 -18.73 10.77 -6.98
CA TRP A 44 -18.58 10.42 -8.39
C TRP A 44 -19.87 9.83 -8.94
N ASN A 45 -20.18 10.19 -10.18
CA ASN A 45 -21.36 9.68 -10.88
C ASN A 45 -21.03 8.48 -11.77
N THR A 46 -19.74 8.24 -12.05
CA THR A 46 -19.29 7.13 -12.90
C THR A 46 -18.06 6.45 -12.34
N LEU A 47 -17.88 5.18 -12.71
CA LEU A 47 -16.68 4.41 -12.38
C LEU A 47 -15.42 5.01 -13.04
N LEU A 48 -15.55 5.59 -14.22
CA LEU A 48 -14.44 6.23 -14.92
C LEU A 48 -13.90 7.42 -14.12
N GLU A 49 -14.80 8.28 -13.65
CA GLU A 49 -14.46 9.44 -12.82
C GLU A 49 -13.75 9.01 -11.53
N ALA A 50 -14.31 8.02 -10.82
CA ALA A 50 -13.68 7.47 -9.62
C ALA A 50 -12.27 6.91 -9.90
N ARG A 51 -12.08 6.21 -11.03
CA ARG A 51 -10.77 5.67 -11.43
C ARG A 51 -9.74 6.76 -11.69
N VAL A 52 -10.13 7.85 -12.37
CA VAL A 52 -9.24 8.98 -12.65
C VAL A 52 -8.85 9.65 -11.34
N VAL A 53 -9.83 10.04 -10.51
CA VAL A 53 -9.55 10.75 -9.25
C VAL A 53 -8.70 9.93 -8.28
N ILE A 54 -8.98 8.63 -8.13
CA ILE A 54 -8.15 7.75 -7.29
C ILE A 54 -6.75 7.56 -7.89
N GLY A 55 -6.65 7.50 -9.22
CA GLY A 55 -5.38 7.44 -9.95
C GLY A 55 -4.50 8.66 -9.70
N ASP A 56 -5.09 9.86 -9.79
CA ASP A 56 -4.42 11.14 -9.54
C ASP A 56 -4.00 11.25 -8.08
N PHE A 57 -4.87 10.88 -7.14
CA PHE A 57 -4.51 10.82 -5.72
C PHE A 57 -3.32 9.88 -5.48
N LYS A 58 -3.31 8.70 -6.10
CA LYS A 58 -2.20 7.74 -5.97
C LYS A 58 -0.89 8.33 -6.51
N HIS A 59 -0.95 9.01 -7.65
CA HIS A 59 0.21 9.66 -8.23
C HIS A 59 0.76 10.75 -7.29
N ASP A 60 -0.10 11.65 -6.81
CA ASP A 60 0.29 12.72 -5.90
C ASP A 60 0.81 12.17 -4.57
N HIS A 61 0.17 11.14 -4.01
CA HIS A 61 0.65 10.49 -2.78
C HIS A 61 2.05 9.88 -2.98
N ASN A 62 2.30 9.21 -4.09
CA ASN A 62 3.59 8.55 -4.30
C ASN A 62 4.72 9.53 -4.66
N HIS A 63 4.43 10.62 -5.38
CA HIS A 63 5.45 11.49 -5.96
C HIS A 63 5.57 12.87 -5.31
N ARG A 64 4.62 13.28 -4.47
CA ARG A 64 4.61 14.63 -3.88
C ARG A 64 4.45 14.63 -2.36
N HIS A 65 3.83 13.59 -1.81
CA HIS A 65 3.62 13.50 -0.36
C HIS A 65 4.91 13.13 0.38
N ARG A 66 5.48 14.09 1.10
CA ARG A 66 6.66 13.85 1.94
C ARG A 66 6.27 13.17 3.25
N HIS A 67 6.96 12.07 3.57
CA HIS A 67 6.65 11.26 4.74
C HIS A 67 7.76 11.41 5.79
N SER A 68 7.43 11.88 6.99
CA SER A 68 8.41 12.13 8.06
C SER A 68 9.19 10.86 8.46
N ALA A 69 8.51 9.71 8.52
CA ALA A 69 9.16 8.42 8.78
C ALA A 69 10.15 7.97 7.68
N LEU A 70 10.07 8.57 6.48
CA LEU A 70 10.99 8.32 5.36
C LEU A 70 12.03 9.44 5.24
N GLY A 71 12.30 10.21 6.31
CA GLY A 71 13.24 11.33 6.26
C GLY A 71 12.76 12.47 5.36
N TYR A 72 11.44 12.68 5.27
CA TYR A 72 10.79 13.64 4.37
C TYR A 72 10.98 13.37 2.88
N MET A 73 11.39 12.16 2.50
CA MET A 73 11.29 11.68 1.12
C MET A 73 9.83 11.34 0.78
N THR A 74 9.52 11.39 -0.51
CA THR A 74 8.29 10.81 -1.05
C THR A 74 8.40 9.29 -1.12
N PRO A 75 7.27 8.55 -1.12
CA PRO A 75 7.28 7.11 -1.29
C PRO A 75 8.06 6.65 -2.52
N ALA A 76 7.95 7.36 -3.64
CA ALA A 76 8.67 7.04 -4.88
C ALA A 76 10.18 7.24 -4.75
N GLU A 77 10.63 8.34 -4.13
CA GLU A 77 12.06 8.59 -3.88
C GLU A 77 12.65 7.54 -2.94
N TYR A 78 11.94 7.21 -1.85
CA TYR A 78 12.36 6.16 -0.93
C TYR A 78 12.45 4.81 -1.64
N ALA A 79 11.45 4.44 -2.44
CA ALA A 79 11.43 3.19 -3.19
C ALA A 79 12.60 3.10 -4.19
N ALA A 80 12.93 4.20 -4.88
CA ALA A 80 14.05 4.25 -5.81
C ALA A 80 15.42 4.10 -5.11
N ALA A 81 15.55 4.62 -3.89
CA ALA A 81 16.77 4.50 -3.08
C ALA A 81 16.86 3.19 -2.28
N CYS A 82 15.75 2.46 -2.14
CA CYS A 82 15.63 1.28 -1.32
C CYS A 82 16.48 0.13 -1.88
N ARG A 83 17.49 -0.29 -1.11
CA ARG A 83 18.37 -1.44 -1.44
C ARG A 83 17.98 -2.72 -0.69
N HIS A 84 16.81 -2.75 -0.06
CA HIS A 84 16.39 -3.92 0.70
C HIS A 84 16.12 -5.08 -0.24
N THR A 85 16.92 -6.14 -0.12
CA THR A 85 16.63 -7.42 -0.76
C THR A 85 15.39 -8.00 -0.09
N HIS A 86 14.29 -8.10 -0.82
CA HIS A 86 13.09 -8.76 -0.32
C HIS A 86 13.37 -10.27 -0.24
N THR A 87 13.71 -10.78 0.94
CA THR A 87 13.78 -12.23 1.15
C THR A 87 12.37 -12.79 1.05
N PRO A 88 12.06 -13.63 0.05
CA PRO A 88 10.74 -14.23 -0.05
C PRO A 88 10.54 -15.14 1.16
N MET A 89 9.66 -14.73 2.07
CA MET A 89 9.24 -15.57 3.19
C MET A 89 8.34 -16.68 2.61
N ALA A 90 8.69 -17.94 2.90
CA ALA A 90 7.83 -19.06 2.57
C ALA A 90 6.52 -18.93 3.34
N CYS A 91 5.40 -19.09 2.63
CA CYS A 91 4.06 -19.06 3.20
C CYS A 91 3.87 -20.29 4.11
N GLN A 92 4.24 -20.19 5.38
CA GLN A 92 3.90 -21.18 6.40
C GLN A 92 2.56 -20.79 7.01
N ILE A 93 1.50 -21.42 6.50
CA ILE A 93 0.17 -21.40 7.11
C ILE A 93 0.18 -22.57 8.09
N ASN A 94 0.00 -22.28 9.38
CA ASN A 94 -0.36 -23.31 10.37
C ASN A 94 -1.80 -23.76 10.14
#